data_AF-A0A563EJG8-F1
#
_entry.id   AF-A0A563EJG8-F1
#
_cell.length_a   1.000
_cell.length_b   1.000
_cell.length_c   1.000
_cell.angle_alpha   90.00
_cell.angle_beta   90.00
_cell.angle_gamma   90.00
#
_symmetry.space_group_name_H-M   'P 1'
#
loop_
_entity.id
_entity.type
_entity.pdbx_description
1 polymer ?
#
loop_
_entity_poly.entity_id
_entity_poly.type
_entity_poly.pdbx_seq_one_letter_code
_entity_poly.pdbx_strand_id
1 'polypeptide(L)'
;MDAIGSTKWTNGEKEIGRGLMYRVVGDAFESCGIKPHYCDPLVDRGDGILALIRPLDEVPKSLVLGSLIPKLRELLAGQVEGELRSPLRLRAVLHAGEVHDDGWGPFGEALDSAFRLLESREVKRFDVHMGSPLLLVISDDIYRSVVLQYFPESALRFTPIRRRDVGNGNVYRGWVLA
;
A
#
# COMPACT_ATOMS: atom_id res chain seq x y z
N MET A 1 -1.90 1.03 -3.80
CA MET A 1 -2.88 0.53 -2.82
C MET A 1 -4.26 0.60 -3.44
N ASP A 2 -5.16 -0.30 -3.09
CA ASP A 2 -6.51 -0.40 -3.63
C ASP A 2 -7.53 -0.72 -2.53
N ALA A 3 -8.80 -0.37 -2.78
CA ALA A 3 -9.88 -0.67 -1.85
C ALA A 3 -10.34 -2.13 -1.95
N ILE A 4 -10.35 -2.83 -0.82
CA ILE A 4 -10.77 -4.23 -0.73
C ILE A 4 -12.28 -4.30 -0.99
N GLY A 5 -12.69 -5.08 -2.00
CA GLY A 5 -14.10 -5.29 -2.34
C GLY A 5 -14.73 -4.22 -3.24
N SER A 6 -13.94 -3.26 -3.72
CA SER A 6 -14.33 -2.18 -4.64
C SER A 6 -15.06 -2.66 -5.91
N THR A 7 -14.77 -3.87 -6.37
CA THR A 7 -15.37 -4.46 -7.58
C THR A 7 -16.88 -4.66 -7.47
N LYS A 8 -17.42 -4.72 -6.24
CA LYS A 8 -18.86 -4.85 -5.97
C LYS A 8 -19.57 -3.52 -5.74
N TRP A 9 -18.82 -2.41 -5.71
CA TRP A 9 -19.38 -1.09 -5.45
C TRP A 9 -20.12 -0.54 -6.67
N THR A 10 -21.26 0.09 -6.41
CA THR A 10 -21.96 0.99 -7.33
C THR A 10 -21.11 2.23 -7.62
N ASN A 11 -21.46 3.01 -8.65
CA ASN A 11 -20.70 4.22 -9.00
C ASN A 11 -20.71 5.27 -7.87
N GLY A 12 -21.82 5.41 -7.13
CA GLY A 12 -21.88 6.31 -5.97
C GLY A 12 -21.00 5.83 -4.81
N GLU A 13 -20.97 4.53 -4.54
CA GLU A 13 -20.04 3.96 -3.54
C GLU A 13 -18.58 4.13 -3.96
N LYS A 14 -18.27 4.04 -5.27
CA LYS A 14 -16.92 4.34 -5.78
C LYS A 14 -16.54 5.80 -5.61
N GLU A 15 -17.45 6.73 -5.87
CA GLU A 15 -17.19 8.16 -5.67
C GLU A 15 -16.86 8.46 -4.21
N ILE A 16 -17.70 7.99 -3.28
CA ILE A 16 -17.49 8.19 -1.85
C ILE A 16 -16.21 7.48 -1.37
N GLY A 17 -16.04 6.21 -1.72
CA GLY A 17 -14.88 5.41 -1.32
C GLY A 17 -13.55 5.95 -1.85
N ARG A 18 -13.55 6.49 -3.08
CA ARG A 18 -12.39 7.21 -3.62
C ARG A 18 -12.12 8.47 -2.82
N GLY A 19 -13.13 9.32 -2.59
CA GLY A 19 -12.97 10.53 -1.79
C GLY A 19 -12.39 10.24 -0.40
N LEU A 20 -12.90 9.19 0.27
CA LEU A 20 -12.39 8.70 1.53
C LEU A 20 -10.94 8.21 1.46
N MET A 21 -10.58 7.43 0.43
CA MET A 21 -9.22 6.93 0.25
C MET A 21 -8.21 8.08 0.08
N TYR A 22 -8.51 9.08 -0.76
CA TYR A 22 -7.65 10.25 -0.94
C TYR A 22 -7.54 11.07 0.35
N ARG A 23 -8.64 11.26 1.07
CA ARG A 23 -8.66 11.98 2.36
C ARG A 23 -7.78 11.28 3.39
N VAL A 24 -8.02 9.99 3.64
CA VAL A 24 -7.25 9.20 4.62
C VAL A 24 -5.75 9.20 4.30
N VAL A 25 -5.38 9.08 3.03
CA VAL A 25 -3.98 9.07 2.64
C VAL A 25 -3.36 10.47 2.76
N GLY A 26 -4.08 11.51 2.38
CA GLY A 26 -3.67 12.90 2.59
C GLY A 26 -3.44 13.21 4.07
N ASP A 27 -4.41 12.88 4.92
CA ASP A 27 -4.36 13.11 6.37
C ASP A 27 -3.20 12.34 7.03
N ALA A 28 -2.91 11.11 6.55
CA ALA A 28 -1.78 10.33 7.03
C ALA A 28 -0.44 10.94 6.61
N PHE A 29 -0.32 11.42 5.36
CA PHE A 29 0.88 12.08 4.86
C PHE A 29 1.15 13.35 5.67
N GLU A 30 0.13 14.19 5.87
CA GLU A 30 0.22 15.41 6.67
C GLU A 30 0.62 15.09 8.12
N SER A 31 -0.04 14.12 8.76
CA SER A 31 0.26 13.69 10.14
C SER A 31 1.70 13.18 10.31
N CYS A 32 2.28 12.62 9.26
CA CYS A 32 3.66 12.11 9.27
C CYS A 32 4.69 13.10 8.71
N GLY A 33 4.29 14.33 8.38
CA GLY A 33 5.19 15.36 7.85
C GLY A 33 5.67 15.11 6.42
N ILE A 34 5.00 14.22 5.66
CA ILE A 34 5.29 13.94 4.25
C ILE A 34 4.68 15.07 3.41
N LYS A 35 5.45 16.13 3.24
CA LYS A 35 5.10 17.32 2.46
C LYS A 35 5.08 17.04 0.95
N PRO A 36 4.36 17.85 0.14
CA PRO A 36 4.26 17.67 -1.30
C PRO A 36 5.58 17.67 -2.09
N HIS A 37 6.69 18.17 -1.54
CA HIS A 37 7.99 18.11 -2.23
C HIS A 37 8.75 16.80 -1.97
N TYR A 38 8.31 16.01 -0.99
CA TYR A 38 8.86 14.69 -0.67
C TYR A 38 8.18 13.54 -1.43
N CYS A 39 7.04 13.80 -2.08
CA CYS A 39 6.30 12.82 -2.85
C CYS A 39 5.76 13.44 -4.14
N ASP A 40 5.63 12.64 -5.18
CA ASP A 40 4.94 13.10 -6.38
C ASP A 40 3.41 13.14 -6.13
N PRO A 41 2.65 13.88 -6.96
CA PRO A 41 1.19 13.85 -6.87
C PRO A 41 0.65 12.42 -6.90
N LEU A 42 -0.37 12.16 -6.08
CA LEU A 42 -1.00 10.84 -6.03
C LEU A 42 -1.55 10.48 -7.41
N VAL A 43 -1.12 9.34 -7.95
CA VAL A 43 -1.52 8.87 -9.27
C VAL A 43 -2.77 8.01 -9.13
N ASP A 44 -3.84 8.42 -9.79
CA ASP A 44 -5.11 7.70 -9.80
C ASP A 44 -5.00 6.38 -10.59
N ARG A 45 -5.53 5.31 -10.00
CA ARG A 45 -5.58 3.96 -10.61
C ARG A 45 -7.00 3.39 -10.64
N GLY A 46 -8.02 4.23 -10.55
CA GLY A 46 -9.43 3.83 -10.67
C GLY A 46 -10.05 3.45 -9.32
N ASP A 47 -9.73 2.30 -8.77
CA ASP A 47 -10.16 1.88 -7.42
C ASP A 47 -9.03 1.88 -6.39
N GLY A 48 -7.88 2.43 -6.79
CA GLY A 48 -6.70 2.57 -5.98
C GLY A 48 -5.93 3.84 -6.28
N ILE A 49 -4.88 4.04 -5.50
CA ILE A 49 -3.91 5.11 -5.69
C ILE A 49 -2.49 4.55 -5.69
N LEU A 50 -1.62 5.21 -6.45
CA LEU A 50 -0.18 5.04 -6.39
C LEU A 50 0.42 6.30 -5.76
N ALA A 51 1.22 6.11 -4.71
CA ALA A 51 1.98 7.16 -4.08
C ALA A 51 3.47 6.89 -4.30
N LEU A 52 4.18 7.84 -4.91
CA LEU A 52 5.62 7.78 -5.12
C LEU A 52 6.29 8.70 -4.12
N ILE A 53 7.00 8.11 -3.16
CA ILE A 53 7.76 8.83 -2.14
C ILE A 53 9.21 8.90 -2.61
N ARG A 54 9.77 10.11 -2.67
CA ARG A 54 11.13 10.33 -3.15
C ARG A 54 12.14 9.79 -2.14
N PRO A 55 13.30 9.27 -2.58
CA PRO A 55 14.32 8.71 -1.71
C PRO A 55 15.14 9.83 -1.02
N LEU A 56 14.48 10.59 -0.15
CA LEU A 56 15.07 11.71 0.59
C LEU A 56 15.24 11.33 2.06
N ASP A 57 16.28 11.86 2.69
CA ASP A 57 16.63 11.53 4.08
C ASP A 57 15.56 11.96 5.08
N GLU A 58 14.75 12.97 4.73
CA GLU A 58 13.62 13.44 5.54
C GLU A 58 12.45 12.46 5.57
N VAL A 59 12.34 11.57 4.57
CA VAL A 59 11.29 10.54 4.49
C VAL A 59 11.94 9.18 4.28
N PRO A 60 12.68 8.66 5.28
CA PRO A 60 13.33 7.37 5.16
C PRO A 60 12.28 6.26 5.12
N LYS A 61 12.63 5.12 4.53
CA LYS A 61 11.73 3.95 4.42
C LYS A 61 11.22 3.46 5.79
N SER A 62 12.01 3.66 6.85
CA SER A 62 11.63 3.37 8.23
C SER A 62 10.54 4.29 8.76
N LEU A 63 10.47 5.56 8.33
CA LEU A 63 9.36 6.47 8.66
C LEU A 63 8.07 6.02 7.98
N VAL A 64 8.18 5.59 6.71
CA VAL A 64 7.03 5.05 5.98
C VAL A 64 6.44 3.84 6.72
N LEU A 65 7.27 2.90 7.15
CA LEU A 65 6.80 1.71 7.89
C LEU A 65 6.43 1.98 9.35
N GLY A 66 7.21 2.79 10.05
CA GLY A 66 7.09 3.01 11.49
C GLY A 66 6.09 4.08 11.88
N SER A 67 5.70 4.97 10.96
CA SER A 67 4.80 6.08 11.23
C SER A 67 3.63 6.13 10.25
N LEU A 68 3.90 6.17 8.94
CA LEU A 68 2.84 6.33 7.94
C LEU A 68 1.88 5.13 7.91
N ILE A 69 2.40 3.90 7.86
CA ILE A 69 1.56 2.69 7.87
C ILE A 69 0.68 2.59 9.13
N PRO A 70 1.22 2.74 10.37
CA PRO A 70 0.40 2.80 11.57
C PRO A 70 -0.67 3.87 11.53
N LYS A 71 -0.33 5.08 11.05
CA LYS A 71 -1.29 6.19 10.97
C LYS A 71 -2.40 5.93 9.97
N LEU A 72 -2.08 5.35 8.81
CA LEU A 72 -3.09 4.90 7.84
C LEU A 72 -4.03 3.87 8.46
N ARG A 73 -3.50 2.90 9.20
CA ARG A 73 -4.32 1.88 9.88
C ARG A 73 -5.25 2.51 10.92
N GLU A 74 -4.75 3.46 11.71
CA GLU A 74 -5.53 4.21 12.70
C GLU A 74 -6.67 5.00 12.05
N LEU A 75 -6.39 5.77 11.00
CA LEU A 75 -7.38 6.59 10.30
C LEU A 75 -8.46 5.73 9.61
N LEU A 76 -8.08 4.59 9.03
CA LEU A 76 -9.03 3.64 8.47
C LEU A 76 -9.91 2.99 9.55
N ALA A 77 -9.35 2.70 10.72
CA ALA A 77 -10.11 2.14 11.85
C ALA A 77 -11.07 3.17 12.49
N GLY A 78 -10.70 4.46 12.45
CA GLY A 78 -11.48 5.56 13.01
C GLY A 78 -12.55 6.13 12.10
N GLN A 79 -12.81 5.52 10.94
CA GLN A 79 -13.85 5.98 10.03
C GLN A 79 -15.24 5.91 10.69
N VAL A 80 -16.02 6.98 10.52
CA VAL A 80 -17.38 7.06 11.06
C VAL A 80 -18.32 6.22 10.19
N GLU A 81 -19.19 5.46 10.85
CA GLU A 81 -20.24 4.67 10.17
C GLU A 81 -21.16 5.59 9.34
N GLY A 82 -21.51 5.16 8.11
CA GLY A 82 -22.55 5.77 7.30
C GLY A 82 -22.14 6.36 5.96
N GLU A 83 -20.85 6.61 5.70
CA GLU A 83 -20.39 7.06 4.37
C GLU A 83 -20.41 5.92 3.33
N LEU A 84 -20.10 4.70 3.76
CA LEU A 84 -20.16 3.47 2.96
C LEU A 84 -21.00 2.41 3.67
N ARG A 85 -21.51 1.44 2.90
CA ARG A 85 -22.21 0.26 3.47
C ARG A 85 -21.34 -0.59 4.39
N SER A 86 -20.02 -0.48 4.24
CA SER A 86 -19.01 -1.10 5.10
C SER A 86 -17.81 -0.17 5.22
N PRO A 87 -17.06 -0.19 6.34
CA PRO A 87 -15.84 0.59 6.49
C PRO A 87 -14.88 0.40 5.31
N LEU A 88 -14.19 1.47 4.90
CA LEU A 88 -13.16 1.38 3.87
C LEU A 88 -12.01 0.53 4.40
N ARG A 89 -11.69 -0.52 3.66
CA ARG A 89 -10.53 -1.36 3.94
C ARG A 89 -9.59 -1.26 2.76
N LEU A 90 -8.32 -1.05 3.03
CA LEU A 90 -7.30 -0.91 1.99
C LEU A 90 -6.37 -2.11 2.00
N ARG A 91 -5.90 -2.44 0.81
CA ARG A 91 -4.75 -3.28 0.59
C ARG A 91 -3.64 -2.44 0.00
N ALA A 92 -2.47 -2.46 0.63
CA ALA A 92 -1.32 -1.66 0.21
C ALA A 92 -0.09 -2.53 -0.03
N VAL A 93 0.76 -2.09 -0.95
CA VAL A 93 2.08 -2.66 -1.16
C VAL A 93 3.11 -1.55 -0.95
N LEU A 94 4.18 -1.84 -0.22
CA LEU A 94 5.36 -0.99 -0.12
C LEU A 94 6.55 -1.67 -0.79
N HIS A 95 7.15 -0.97 -1.75
CA HIS A 95 8.33 -1.38 -2.48
C HIS A 95 9.27 -0.18 -2.59
N ALA A 96 10.58 -0.43 -2.66
CA ALA A 96 11.56 0.57 -3.07
C ALA A 96 12.37 0.06 -4.27
N GLY A 97 12.68 0.95 -5.18
CA GLY A 97 13.46 0.66 -6.38
C GLY A 97 13.38 1.83 -7.35
N GLU A 98 14.06 1.69 -8.48
CA GLU A 98 14.08 2.73 -9.52
C GLU A 98 12.71 2.85 -10.18
N VAL A 99 12.28 4.10 -10.35
CA VAL A 99 11.03 4.47 -11.03
C VAL A 99 11.37 5.54 -12.06
N HIS A 100 10.83 5.38 -13.25
CA HIS A 100 11.00 6.30 -14.36
C HIS A 100 9.67 6.99 -14.66
N ASP A 101 9.72 8.20 -15.20
CA ASP A 101 8.55 8.93 -15.70
C ASP A 101 8.96 9.60 -17.02
N ASP A 102 8.22 9.32 -18.09
CA ASP A 102 8.43 9.88 -19.43
C ASP A 102 7.39 10.97 -19.79
N GLY A 103 6.57 11.39 -18.82
CA GLY A 103 5.46 12.33 -19.00
C GLY A 103 4.12 11.67 -19.29
N TRP A 104 4.07 10.37 -19.61
CA TRP A 104 2.82 9.60 -19.72
C TRP A 104 2.43 8.92 -18.41
N GLY A 105 3.36 8.89 -17.46
CA GLY A 105 3.17 8.35 -16.12
C GLY A 105 4.32 7.44 -15.70
N PRO A 106 4.32 7.03 -14.43
CA PRO A 106 5.43 6.31 -13.86
C PRO A 106 5.46 4.85 -14.33
N PHE A 107 6.67 4.36 -14.64
CA PHE A 107 6.92 2.99 -15.08
C PHE A 107 8.25 2.45 -14.53
N GLY A 108 8.41 1.13 -14.56
CA GLY A 108 9.66 0.47 -14.14
C GLY A 108 9.43 -0.88 -13.48
N GLU A 109 10.49 -1.65 -13.37
CA GLU A 109 10.46 -3.00 -12.79
C GLU A 109 9.96 -2.99 -11.34
N ALA A 110 10.36 -1.99 -10.55
CA ALA A 110 9.93 -1.88 -9.15
C ALA A 110 8.42 -1.69 -9.01
N LEU A 111 7.79 -0.95 -9.94
CA LEU A 111 6.34 -0.78 -9.97
C LEU A 111 5.65 -2.05 -10.43
N ASP A 112 6.15 -2.70 -11.47
CA ASP A 112 5.65 -3.99 -11.93
C ASP A 112 5.69 -5.02 -10.80
N SER A 113 6.81 -5.11 -10.08
CA SER A 113 6.99 -5.94 -8.89
C SER A 113 5.96 -5.63 -7.80
N ALA A 114 5.79 -4.34 -7.47
CA ALA A 114 4.82 -3.92 -6.46
C ALA A 114 3.39 -4.30 -6.84
N PHE A 115 2.94 -3.96 -8.05
CA PHE A 115 1.60 -4.33 -8.53
C PHE A 115 1.42 -5.83 -8.61
N ARG A 116 2.46 -6.57 -9.03
CA ARG A 116 2.39 -8.02 -9.09
C ARG A 116 2.25 -8.65 -7.70
N LEU A 117 2.96 -8.15 -6.69
CA LEU A 117 2.79 -8.61 -5.31
C LEU A 117 1.39 -8.32 -4.80
N LEU A 118 0.90 -7.09 -5.01
CA LEU A 118 -0.43 -6.64 -4.58
C LEU A 118 -1.55 -7.52 -5.16
N GLU A 119 -1.43 -7.88 -6.45
CA GLU A 119 -2.42 -8.69 -7.18
C GLU A 119 -2.27 -10.21 -6.99
N SER A 120 -1.34 -10.66 -6.16
CA SER A 120 -1.10 -12.09 -5.97
C SER A 120 -2.27 -12.80 -5.30
N ARG A 121 -2.50 -14.07 -5.69
CA ARG A 121 -3.59 -14.89 -5.13
C ARG A 121 -3.37 -15.15 -3.65
N GLU A 122 -2.12 -15.25 -3.22
CA GLU A 122 -1.71 -15.39 -1.83
C GLU A 122 -2.20 -14.21 -1.00
N VAL A 123 -1.97 -12.99 -1.46
CA VAL A 123 -2.42 -11.76 -0.80
C VAL A 123 -3.93 -11.68 -0.73
N LYS A 124 -4.62 -11.93 -1.86
CA LYS A 124 -6.09 -11.90 -1.92
C LYS A 124 -6.78 -12.91 -0.99
N ARG A 125 -6.08 -13.97 -0.53
CA ARG A 125 -6.64 -14.90 0.47
C ARG A 125 -6.69 -14.28 1.87
N PHE A 126 -5.76 -13.38 2.21
CA PHE A 126 -5.80 -12.70 3.51
C PHE A 126 -6.98 -11.73 3.60
N ASP A 127 -7.32 -11.06 2.49
CA ASP A 127 -8.44 -10.10 2.42
C ASP A 127 -9.77 -10.71 2.90
N VAL A 128 -10.00 -11.98 2.56
CA VAL A 128 -11.24 -12.72 2.88
C VAL A 128 -11.36 -13.05 4.37
N HIS A 129 -10.24 -13.21 5.07
CA HIS A 129 -10.23 -13.81 6.42
C HIS A 129 -9.90 -12.82 7.53
N MET A 130 -9.18 -11.75 7.21
CA MET A 130 -8.65 -10.83 8.20
C MET A 130 -9.45 -9.54 8.13
N GLY A 131 -10.30 -9.24 9.13
CA GLY A 131 -11.09 -8.01 9.21
C GLY A 131 -10.29 -6.71 9.42
N SER A 132 -8.99 -6.73 9.10
CA SER A 132 -8.08 -5.61 9.28
C SER A 132 -8.43 -4.45 8.34
N PRO A 133 -8.39 -3.20 8.84
CA PRO A 133 -8.62 -2.02 8.01
C PRO A 133 -7.52 -1.81 6.98
N LEU A 134 -6.30 -2.31 7.23
CA LEU A 134 -5.16 -2.22 6.30
C LEU A 134 -4.41 -3.54 6.22
N LEU A 135 -4.52 -4.20 5.07
CA LEU A 135 -3.62 -5.28 4.68
C LEU A 135 -2.37 -4.69 4.03
N LEU A 136 -1.21 -4.88 4.67
CA LEU A 136 0.07 -4.42 4.13
C LEU A 136 0.84 -5.58 3.51
N VAL A 137 1.33 -5.37 2.30
CA VAL A 137 2.34 -6.20 1.64
C VAL A 137 3.62 -5.38 1.54
N ILE A 138 4.77 -5.98 1.82
CA ILE A 138 6.06 -5.34 1.57
C ILE A 138 6.94 -6.25 0.70
N SER A 139 7.79 -5.67 -0.14
CA SER A 139 8.76 -6.45 -0.91
C SER A 139 9.81 -7.09 0.01
N ASP A 140 10.46 -8.15 -0.47
CA ASP A 140 11.56 -8.81 0.27
C ASP A 140 12.70 -7.83 0.60
N ASP A 141 12.98 -6.88 -0.29
CA ASP A 141 14.00 -5.84 -0.07
C ASP A 141 13.63 -4.91 1.08
N ILE A 142 12.37 -4.47 1.15
CA ILE A 142 11.86 -3.65 2.28
C ILE A 142 11.92 -4.45 3.58
N TYR A 143 11.51 -5.72 3.56
CA TYR A 143 11.56 -6.56 4.75
C TYR A 143 12.99 -6.71 5.29
N ARG A 144 13.95 -7.03 4.42
CA ARG A 144 15.34 -7.23 4.83
C ARG A 144 16.05 -5.95 5.24
N SER A 145 15.85 -4.86 4.49
CA SER A 145 16.56 -3.59 4.71
C SER A 145 15.93 -2.71 5.78
N VAL A 146 14.63 -2.86 6.03
CA VAL A 146 13.89 -2.01 6.98
C VAL A 146 13.37 -2.82 8.16
N VAL A 147 12.55 -3.85 7.93
CA VAL A 147 11.92 -4.58 9.04
C VAL A 147 12.96 -5.28 9.91
N LEU A 148 13.87 -6.05 9.32
CA LEU A 148 14.89 -6.76 10.09
C LEU A 148 15.91 -5.83 10.76
N GLN A 149 16.14 -4.64 10.20
CA GLN A 149 17.16 -3.71 10.70
C GLN A 149 16.64 -2.75 11.77
N TYR A 150 15.37 -2.34 11.68
CA TYR A 150 14.80 -1.29 12.53
C TYR A 150 13.61 -1.76 13.38
N PHE A 151 12.97 -2.89 13.04
CA PHE A 151 11.78 -3.42 13.72
C PHE A 151 11.86 -4.95 13.93
N PRO A 152 12.97 -5.50 14.46
CA PRO A 152 13.20 -6.95 14.53
C PRO A 152 12.13 -7.68 15.36
N GLU A 153 11.58 -7.07 16.40
CA GLU A 153 10.50 -7.60 17.22
C GLU A 153 9.18 -7.76 16.44
N SER A 154 8.98 -6.93 15.42
CA SER A 154 7.81 -6.96 14.56
C SER A 154 7.94 -7.96 13.41
N ALA A 155 9.16 -8.45 13.12
CA ALA A 155 9.44 -9.31 11.97
C ALA A 155 8.60 -10.60 11.97
N LEU A 156 8.38 -11.21 13.14
CA LEU A 156 7.59 -12.44 13.30
C LEU A 156 6.10 -12.28 12.97
N ARG A 157 5.61 -11.03 12.87
CA ARG A 157 4.21 -10.74 12.50
C ARG A 157 3.97 -10.81 11.00
N PHE A 158 5.04 -10.82 10.20
CA PHE A 158 4.94 -10.88 8.76
C PHE A 158 4.88 -12.33 8.27
N THR A 159 3.89 -12.64 7.44
CA THR A 159 3.78 -13.94 6.78
C THR A 159 4.42 -13.88 5.39
N PRO A 160 5.40 -14.74 5.07
CA PRO A 160 6.04 -14.73 3.77
C PRO A 160 5.07 -15.20 2.68
N ILE A 161 5.12 -14.53 1.54
CA ILE A 161 4.38 -14.89 0.32
C ILE A 161 5.34 -14.96 -0.87
N ARG A 162 4.95 -15.77 -1.86
CA ARG A 162 5.70 -15.90 -3.11
C ARG A 162 4.72 -15.94 -4.27
N ARG A 163 4.87 -15.00 -5.20
CA ARG A 163 4.19 -15.04 -6.49
C ARG A 163 5.18 -15.51 -7.55
N ARG A 164 4.81 -16.53 -8.31
CA ARG A 164 5.51 -16.89 -9.54
C ARG A 164 4.72 -16.34 -10.73
N ASP A 165 5.40 -15.63 -11.62
CA ASP A 165 4.84 -15.27 -12.91
C ASP A 165 4.96 -16.45 -13.87
N VAL A 166 3.82 -16.83 -14.45
CA VAL A 166 3.71 -17.98 -15.34
C VAL A 166 4.34 -17.68 -16.71
N GLY A 167 4.38 -16.41 -17.12
CA GLY A 167 4.87 -16.02 -18.44
C GLY A 167 6.40 -16.05 -18.58
N ASN A 168 7.12 -15.55 -17.57
CA ASN A 168 8.58 -15.41 -17.62
C ASN A 168 9.33 -16.20 -16.52
N GLY A 169 8.60 -16.88 -15.62
CA GLY A 169 9.20 -17.65 -14.52
C GLY A 169 9.72 -16.82 -13.34
N ASN A 170 9.59 -15.49 -13.38
CA ASN A 170 10.05 -14.62 -12.30
C ASN A 170 9.33 -14.94 -10.99
N VAL A 171 10.07 -14.89 -9.88
CA VAL A 171 9.52 -15.11 -8.54
C VAL A 171 9.62 -13.82 -7.74
N TYR A 172 8.46 -13.23 -7.47
CA TYR A 172 8.32 -12.06 -6.61
C TYR A 172 8.10 -12.54 -5.18
N ARG A 173 8.97 -12.11 -4.27
CA ARG A 173 8.90 -12.42 -2.85
C ARG A 173 8.38 -11.21 -2.11
N GLY A 174 7.45 -11.44 -1.19
CA GLY A 174 6.92 -10.40 -0.33
C GLY A 174 6.52 -10.93 1.03
N TRP A 175 6.05 -10.03 1.87
CA TRP A 175 5.72 -10.29 3.25
C TRP A 175 4.41 -9.57 3.58
N VAL A 176 3.45 -10.29 4.16
CA VAL A 176 2.11 -9.77 4.47
C VAL A 176 1.98 -9.52 5.96
N LEU A 177 1.49 -8.34 6.31
CA LEU A 177 1.03 -7.98 7.64
C LEU A 177 -0.47 -7.66 7.53
N ALA A 178 -1.29 -8.56 8.08
CA ALA A 178 -2.74 -8.40 8.17
C ALA A 178 -3.13 -7.88 9.55
#